data_AF-A0A8G0PA90-F1
#
_entry.id   AF-A0A8G0PA90-F1
#
_cell.length_a   1.000
_cell.length_b   1.000
_cell.length_c   1.000
_cell.angle_alpha   90.00
_cell.angle_beta   90.00
_cell.angle_gamma   90.00
#
_symmetry.space_group_name_H-M   'P 1'
#
loop_
_entity.id
_entity.type
_entity.pdbx_description
1 polymer ?
#
loop_
_entity_poly.entity_id
_entity_poly.type
_entity_poly.pdbx_seq_one_letter_code
_entity_poly.pdbx_strand_id
1 'polypeptide(L)'
;MKPLRPFPFPLNIGTDICRISRIYGILRSPRGMRFVNRIFSPEEQARKDPRLRCLENRPLDKPFLSEGGTHFQPSVGTAPSSEEIAHQDPERWAAATFVAGRFAAKEAAIKAHSHRRLTFHDVVIERRGRNEERLGSGPPVARIKGDEGEDEDASAMISISHDGDYATAVCMAYDPSVVSVSGERDEGIVR
;
A
#
# COMPACT_ATOMS: atom_id res chain seq x y z
N MET A 1 32.89 12.42 16.93
CA MET A 1 32.18 11.14 16.75
C MET A 1 32.87 10.33 15.67
N LYS A 2 32.87 8.99 15.77
CA LYS A 2 33.39 8.14 14.67
C LYS A 2 32.37 8.14 13.52
N PRO A 3 32.81 8.12 12.24
CA PRO A 3 31.90 8.08 11.10
C PRO A 3 31.13 6.75 11.07
N LEU A 4 29.87 6.80 10.63
CA LEU A 4 29.06 5.60 10.42
C LEU A 4 29.53 4.89 9.15
N ARG A 5 29.71 3.56 9.25
CA ARG A 5 29.92 2.71 8.08
C ARG A 5 28.55 2.36 7.48
N PRO A 6 28.34 2.48 6.16
CA PRO A 6 27.08 2.09 5.54
C PRO A 6 26.83 0.58 5.68
N PHE A 7 25.55 0.18 5.55
CA PHE A 7 25.17 -1.22 5.45
C PHE A 7 25.81 -1.83 4.18
N PRO A 8 26.35 -3.06 4.25
CA PRO A 8 27.22 -3.60 3.20
C PRO A 8 26.51 -3.93 1.87
N PHE A 9 25.17 -3.98 1.85
CA PHE A 9 24.39 -4.20 0.64
C PHE A 9 23.52 -2.97 0.33
N PRO A 10 23.32 -2.63 -0.94
CA PRO A 10 22.44 -1.54 -1.36
C PRO A 10 20.97 -1.95 -1.26
N LEU A 11 20.52 -2.28 -0.06
CA LEU A 11 19.17 -2.75 0.24
C LEU A 11 18.51 -1.85 1.27
N ASN A 12 17.30 -1.42 0.97
CA ASN A 12 16.42 -0.72 1.90
C ASN A 12 15.19 -1.54 2.22
N ILE A 13 14.66 -1.29 3.42
CA ILE A 13 13.44 -1.92 3.91
C ILE A 13 12.44 -0.82 4.24
N GLY A 14 11.20 -1.02 3.78
CA GLY A 14 10.06 -0.24 4.21
C GLY A 14 9.03 -1.15 4.87
N THR A 15 8.37 -0.62 5.91
CA THR A 15 7.29 -1.32 6.60
C THR A 15 6.12 -0.36 6.82
N ASP A 16 4.91 -0.89 6.77
CA ASP A 16 3.71 -0.13 7.12
C ASP A 16 2.66 -1.02 7.78
N ILE A 17 1.91 -0.43 8.70
CA ILE A 17 0.76 -1.05 9.35
C ILE A 17 -0.45 -0.12 9.21
N CYS A 18 -1.58 -0.70 8.79
CA CYS A 18 -2.79 0.02 8.47
C CYS A 18 -3.99 -0.59 9.21
N ARG A 19 -4.70 0.23 9.98
CA ARG A 19 -5.93 -0.19 10.66
C ARG A 19 -7.08 -0.32 9.66
N ILE A 20 -7.72 -1.49 9.60
CA ILE A 20 -8.76 -1.84 8.62
C ILE A 20 -10.05 -1.06 8.89
N SER A 21 -10.45 -0.91 10.15
CA SER A 21 -11.63 -0.15 10.58
C SER A 21 -11.57 1.32 10.14
N ARG A 22 -10.37 1.92 10.11
CA ARG A 22 -10.15 3.26 9.56
C ARG A 22 -10.45 3.31 8.07
N ILE A 23 -9.99 2.32 7.31
CA ILE A 23 -10.25 2.21 5.88
C ILE A 23 -11.74 1.95 5.63
N TYR A 24 -12.36 1.05 6.39
CA TYR A 24 -13.79 0.77 6.36
C TYR A 24 -14.63 2.06 6.54
N GLY A 25 -14.30 2.88 7.55
CA GLY A 25 -14.95 4.18 7.76
C GLY A 25 -14.81 5.14 6.57
N ILE A 26 -13.64 5.16 5.92
CA ILE A 26 -13.42 5.96 4.69
C ILE A 26 -14.26 5.43 3.54
N LEU A 27 -14.31 4.10 3.33
CA LEU A 27 -15.07 3.47 2.25
C LEU A 27 -16.58 3.67 2.39
N ARG A 28 -17.10 3.81 3.61
CA ARG A 28 -18.50 4.18 3.88
C ARG A 28 -18.82 5.65 3.61
N SER A 29 -17.80 6.52 3.58
CA SER A 29 -18.01 7.94 3.36
C SER A 29 -18.26 8.27 1.88
N PRO A 30 -18.83 9.45 1.56
CA PRO A 30 -18.93 9.93 0.17
C PRO A 30 -17.57 10.09 -0.54
N ARG A 31 -16.45 9.97 0.18
CA ARG A 31 -15.09 10.05 -0.37
C ARG A 31 -14.47 8.67 -0.65
N GLY A 32 -15.16 7.58 -0.36
CA GLY A 32 -14.64 6.20 -0.49
C GLY A 32 -14.02 5.90 -1.86
N MET A 33 -14.77 6.15 -2.94
CA MET A 33 -14.25 5.92 -4.30
C MET A 33 -13.09 6.83 -4.68
N ARG A 34 -13.08 8.10 -4.22
CA ARG A 34 -11.92 8.99 -4.43
C ARG A 34 -10.68 8.47 -3.71
N PHE A 35 -10.85 7.88 -2.53
CA PHE A 35 -9.78 7.27 -1.77
C PHE A 35 -9.23 6.01 -2.47
N VAL A 36 -10.11 5.14 -2.98
CA VAL A 36 -9.71 3.99 -3.80
C VAL A 36 -8.95 4.46 -5.04
N ASN A 37 -9.47 5.45 -5.76
CA ASN A 37 -8.84 5.97 -6.98
C ASN A 37 -7.47 6.61 -6.72
N ARG A 38 -7.22 7.13 -5.51
CA ARG A 38 -5.91 7.63 -5.09
C ARG A 38 -4.91 6.51 -4.81
N ILE A 39 -5.36 5.37 -4.32
CA ILE A 39 -4.47 4.26 -3.94
C ILE A 39 -4.15 3.39 -5.15
N PHE A 40 -5.14 3.03 -5.94
CA PHE A 40 -4.98 2.04 -7.01
C PHE A 40 -4.57 2.72 -8.31
N SER A 41 -3.54 2.20 -8.98
CA SER A 41 -3.16 2.71 -10.30
C SER A 41 -4.25 2.39 -11.34
N PRO A 42 -4.34 3.13 -12.46
CA PRO A 42 -5.27 2.79 -13.54
C PRO A 42 -5.15 1.32 -13.99
N GLU A 43 -3.92 0.80 -14.01
CA GLU A 43 -3.62 -0.61 -14.31
C GLU A 43 -4.20 -1.58 -13.26
N GLU A 44 -4.12 -1.26 -11.97
CA GLU A 44 -4.74 -2.09 -10.93
C GLU A 44 -6.26 -2.01 -10.98
N GLN A 45 -6.83 -0.83 -11.27
CA GLN A 45 -8.26 -0.64 -11.42
C GLN A 45 -8.82 -1.42 -12.61
N ALA A 46 -8.08 -1.47 -13.73
CA ALA A 46 -8.46 -2.21 -14.93
C ALA A 46 -8.63 -3.73 -14.68
N ARG A 47 -8.01 -4.28 -13.63
CA ARG A 47 -8.16 -5.68 -13.21
C ARG A 47 -9.53 -6.00 -12.61
N LYS A 48 -10.29 -4.98 -12.19
CA LYS A 48 -11.66 -5.11 -11.62
C LYS A 48 -11.73 -6.14 -10.50
N ASP A 49 -10.89 -5.98 -9.46
CA ASP A 49 -10.83 -6.91 -8.34
C ASP A 49 -12.22 -7.11 -7.72
N PRO A 50 -12.71 -8.35 -7.58
CA PRO A 50 -14.07 -8.63 -7.16
C PRO A 50 -14.43 -8.05 -5.80
N ARG A 51 -13.44 -7.84 -4.91
CA ARG A 51 -13.67 -7.26 -3.58
C ARG A 51 -14.05 -5.79 -3.63
N LEU A 52 -13.72 -5.07 -4.70
CA LEU A 52 -14.06 -3.65 -4.85
C LEU A 52 -15.47 -3.42 -5.42
N ARG A 53 -16.13 -4.47 -5.93
CA ARG A 53 -17.47 -4.36 -6.56
C ARG A 53 -18.56 -3.82 -5.63
N CYS A 54 -18.47 -4.11 -4.33
CA CYS A 54 -19.41 -3.61 -3.33
C CYS A 54 -19.37 -2.06 -3.17
N LEU A 55 -18.35 -1.41 -3.75
CA LEU A 55 -18.20 0.05 -3.75
C LEU A 55 -18.79 0.71 -5.02
N GLU A 56 -18.99 -0.05 -6.10
CA GLU A 56 -19.50 0.45 -7.38
C GLU A 56 -21.02 0.70 -7.32
N ASN A 57 -21.75 -0.19 -6.63
CA ASN A 57 -23.18 -0.09 -6.43
C ASN A 57 -23.49 0.82 -5.24
N ARG A 58 -23.45 2.13 -5.47
CA ARG A 58 -24.14 3.07 -4.59
C ARG A 58 -25.61 3.09 -5.00
N PRO A 59 -26.57 2.73 -4.12
CA PRO A 59 -27.94 3.17 -4.35
C PRO A 59 -27.89 4.68 -4.56
N LEU A 60 -28.45 5.17 -5.67
CA LEU A 60 -28.75 6.58 -5.91
C LEU A 60 -29.87 7.05 -4.95
N ASP A 61 -29.83 6.65 -3.69
CA ASP A 61 -30.84 7.03 -2.71
C ASP A 61 -30.43 8.33 -2.06
N LYS A 62 -31.02 9.36 -2.67
CA LYS A 62 -31.43 10.69 -2.20
C LYS A 62 -30.41 11.51 -1.38
N PRO A 63 -30.33 12.84 -1.65
CA PRO A 63 -29.59 13.74 -0.79
C PRO A 63 -30.12 13.58 0.63
N PHE A 64 -29.20 13.32 1.54
CA PHE A 64 -29.38 13.22 2.99
C PHE A 64 -30.08 14.51 3.48
N LEU A 65 -31.41 14.52 3.48
CA LEU A 65 -32.23 15.39 4.31
C LEU A 65 -32.70 14.52 5.47
N SER A 66 -32.21 14.83 6.67
CA SER A 66 -32.32 14.10 7.94
C SER A 66 -31.59 12.74 7.93
N GLU A 67 -30.57 12.49 8.75
CA GLU A 67 -30.31 12.98 10.10
C GLU A 67 -28.99 13.74 10.19
N GLY A 68 -28.94 14.67 11.15
CA GLY A 68 -27.90 15.68 11.28
C GLY A 68 -26.48 15.11 11.24
N GLY A 69 -25.55 15.97 10.87
CA GLY A 69 -24.15 15.76 11.18
C GLY A 69 -24.04 15.48 12.67
N THR A 70 -23.97 14.19 13.01
CA THR A 70 -23.43 13.76 14.28
C THR A 70 -21.96 14.15 14.19
N HIS A 71 -21.70 15.34 14.72
CA HIS A 71 -20.60 15.52 15.64
C HIS A 71 -20.39 14.16 16.30
N PHE A 72 -19.26 13.51 16.03
CA PHE A 72 -18.92 12.23 16.65
C PHE A 72 -18.74 12.54 18.14
N GLN A 73 -19.85 12.63 18.87
CA GLN A 73 -19.87 12.59 20.30
C GLN A 73 -19.49 11.16 20.61
N PRO A 74 -18.39 10.91 21.34
CA PRO A 74 -18.14 9.59 21.86
C PRO A 74 -19.27 9.32 22.86
N SER A 75 -20.35 8.69 22.39
CA SER A 75 -21.23 7.99 23.30
C SER A 75 -20.34 6.96 24.00
N VAL A 76 -20.49 6.85 25.32
CA VAL A 76 -19.75 5.93 26.19
C VAL A 76 -20.24 4.48 25.96
N GLY A 77 -20.51 4.12 24.70
CA GLY A 77 -20.79 2.78 24.22
C GLY A 77 -19.55 2.26 23.52
N THR A 78 -19.11 1.06 23.90
CA THR A 78 -17.98 0.36 23.31
C THR A 78 -18.11 0.39 21.79
N ALA A 79 -17.13 0.97 21.07
CA ALA A 79 -17.11 0.91 19.62
C ALA A 79 -17.18 -0.58 19.20
N PRO A 80 -17.99 -0.93 18.18
CA PRO A 80 -18.13 -2.32 17.77
C PRO A 80 -16.76 -2.89 17.42
N SER A 81 -16.52 -4.14 17.84
CA SER A 81 -15.26 -4.83 17.58
C SER A 81 -15.08 -5.06 16.08
N SER A 82 -13.84 -5.26 15.62
CA SER A 82 -13.58 -5.57 14.21
C SER A 82 -14.29 -6.84 13.76
N GLU A 83 -14.46 -7.82 14.65
CA GLU A 83 -15.17 -9.07 14.39
C GLU A 83 -16.67 -8.82 14.20
N GLU A 84 -17.28 -7.96 15.02
CA GLU A 84 -18.69 -7.57 14.89
C GLU A 84 -18.94 -6.83 13.56
N ILE A 85 -18.06 -5.89 13.19
CA ILE A 85 -18.17 -5.17 11.91
C ILE A 85 -18.03 -6.15 10.74
N ALA A 86 -17.05 -7.06 10.79
CA ALA A 86 -16.84 -8.07 9.75
C ALA A 86 -18.04 -9.00 9.59
N HIS A 87 -18.74 -9.33 10.69
CA HIS A 87 -19.93 -10.18 10.66
C HIS A 87 -21.17 -9.44 10.10
N GLN A 88 -21.32 -8.17 10.44
CA GLN A 88 -22.45 -7.33 9.99
C GLN A 88 -22.34 -6.91 8.52
N ASP A 89 -21.13 -6.68 8.02
CA ASP A 89 -20.88 -6.14 6.69
C ASP A 89 -19.65 -6.82 6.03
N PRO A 90 -19.74 -8.13 5.74
CA PRO A 90 -18.60 -8.94 5.31
C PRO A 90 -18.02 -8.49 3.96
N GLU A 91 -18.86 -8.04 3.02
CA GLU A 91 -18.40 -7.59 1.70
C GLU A 91 -17.57 -6.31 1.79
N ARG A 92 -18.06 -5.28 2.49
CA ARG A 92 -17.30 -4.04 2.64
C ARG A 92 -16.11 -4.22 3.58
N TRP A 93 -16.20 -5.12 4.57
CA TRP A 93 -15.05 -5.46 5.40
C TRP A 93 -13.95 -6.14 4.58
N ALA A 94 -14.30 -7.07 3.68
CA ALA A 94 -13.37 -7.69 2.75
C ALA A 94 -12.75 -6.65 1.80
N ALA A 95 -13.55 -5.69 1.31
CA ALA A 95 -13.06 -4.56 0.52
C ALA A 95 -12.09 -3.69 1.32
N ALA A 96 -12.45 -3.31 2.55
CA ALA A 96 -11.61 -2.52 3.44
C ALA A 96 -10.29 -3.23 3.76
N THR A 97 -10.34 -4.52 4.05
CA THR A 97 -9.16 -5.36 4.29
C THR A 97 -8.25 -5.38 3.07
N PHE A 98 -8.81 -5.55 1.87
CA PHE A 98 -8.05 -5.52 0.62
C PHE A 98 -7.41 -4.15 0.35
N VAL A 99 -8.17 -3.07 0.50
CA VAL A 99 -7.68 -1.69 0.33
C VAL A 99 -6.62 -1.37 1.39
N ALA A 100 -6.79 -1.80 2.64
CA ALA A 100 -5.82 -1.62 3.71
C ALA A 100 -4.50 -2.35 3.42
N GLY A 101 -4.57 -3.60 2.94
CA GLY A 101 -3.38 -4.35 2.52
C GLY A 101 -2.65 -3.68 1.34
N ARG A 102 -3.38 -3.14 0.36
CA ARG A 102 -2.79 -2.39 -0.76
C ARG A 102 -2.20 -1.05 -0.32
N PHE A 103 -2.86 -0.34 0.58
CA PHE A 103 -2.36 0.88 1.19
C PHE A 103 -1.03 0.61 1.92
N ALA A 104 -1.01 -0.36 2.84
CA ALA A 104 0.20 -0.73 3.58
C ALA A 104 1.33 -1.18 2.65
N ALA A 105 1.01 -1.98 1.62
CA ALA A 105 2.00 -2.42 0.64
C ALA A 105 2.65 -1.26 -0.12
N LYS A 106 1.84 -0.30 -0.57
CA LYS A 106 2.36 0.85 -1.32
C LYS A 106 3.14 1.81 -0.42
N GLU A 107 2.68 2.07 0.80
CA GLU A 107 3.44 2.83 1.79
C GLU A 107 4.78 2.17 2.13
N ALA A 108 4.79 0.85 2.35
CA ALA A 108 6.02 0.09 2.57
C ALA A 108 6.98 0.19 1.37
N ALA A 109 6.46 0.11 0.14
CA ALA A 109 7.28 0.29 -1.06
C ALA A 109 7.84 1.71 -1.19
N ILE A 110 7.04 2.74 -0.95
CA ILE A 110 7.51 4.15 -0.97
C ILE A 110 8.63 4.36 0.05
N LYS A 111 8.48 3.82 1.27
CA LYS A 111 9.52 3.88 2.31
C LYS A 111 10.81 3.15 1.92
N ALA A 112 10.71 2.02 1.23
CA ALA A 112 11.87 1.27 0.75
C ALA A 112 12.63 2.00 -0.37
N HIS A 113 11.99 2.95 -1.08
CA HIS A 113 12.60 3.75 -2.14
C HIS A 113 12.77 5.21 -1.70
N SER A 114 13.35 5.44 -0.53
CA SER A 114 13.57 6.80 0.02
C SER A 114 14.38 7.73 -0.88
N HIS A 115 15.12 7.19 -1.86
CA HIS A 115 15.87 7.95 -2.86
C HIS A 115 14.99 8.46 -4.01
N ARG A 116 13.74 8.01 -4.15
CA ARG A 116 12.77 8.47 -5.16
C ARG A 116 11.57 9.15 -4.52
N ARG A 117 10.92 10.04 -5.27
CA ARG A 117 9.67 10.71 -4.87
C ARG A 117 8.46 10.03 -5.48
N LEU A 118 8.19 8.81 -5.03
CA LEU A 118 7.09 7.99 -5.55
C LEU A 118 5.72 8.42 -5.00
N THR A 119 4.70 8.29 -5.84
CA THR A 119 3.28 8.31 -5.49
C THR A 119 2.72 6.88 -5.45
N PHE A 120 1.48 6.73 -4.99
CA PHE A 120 0.80 5.43 -5.04
C PHE A 120 0.63 4.88 -6.47
N HIS A 121 0.53 5.74 -7.47
CA HIS A 121 0.35 5.31 -8.86
C HIS A 121 1.64 4.75 -9.49
N ASP A 122 2.80 5.07 -8.90
CA ASP A 122 4.12 4.60 -9.33
C ASP A 122 4.44 3.20 -8.77
N VAL A 123 3.68 2.76 -7.76
CA VAL A 123 3.79 1.42 -7.18
C VAL A 123 2.61 0.57 -7.62
N VAL A 124 2.87 -0.49 -8.38
CA VAL A 124 1.85 -1.45 -8.83
C VAL A 124 2.07 -2.78 -8.12
N ILE A 125 1.08 -3.27 -7.39
CA ILE A 125 1.19 -4.58 -6.74
C ILE A 125 0.60 -5.64 -7.67
N GLU A 126 1.44 -6.59 -8.08
CA GLU A 126 1.07 -7.67 -8.98
C GLU A 126 1.50 -9.03 -8.43
N ARG A 127 1.00 -10.10 -9.05
CA ARG A 127 1.41 -11.46 -8.71
C ARG A 127 2.56 -11.82 -9.63
N ARG A 128 3.61 -12.46 -9.10
CA ARG A 128 4.68 -13.01 -9.94
C ARG A 128 4.09 -14.06 -10.88
N GLY A 129 3.86 -13.69 -12.14
CA GLY A 129 3.60 -14.65 -13.20
C GLY A 129 4.91 -15.34 -13.55
N ARG A 130 5.05 -16.62 -13.22
CA ARG A 130 6.03 -17.50 -13.88
C ARG A 130 5.24 -18.58 -14.60
N ASN A 131 5.78 -19.05 -15.73
CA ASN A 131 5.37 -20.24 -16.47
C ASN A 131 5.53 -21.57 -15.67
N GLU A 132 5.61 -21.52 -14.34
CA GLU A 132 5.72 -22.70 -13.49
C GLU A 132 4.34 -22.99 -12.89
N GLU A 133 3.84 -24.20 -13.10
CA GLU A 133 2.66 -24.73 -12.40
C GLU A 133 2.89 -24.66 -10.89
N ARG A 134 2.42 -23.59 -10.25
CA ARG A 134 2.40 -23.46 -8.80
C ARG A 134 0.97 -23.68 -8.31
N LEU A 135 0.84 -24.44 -7.24
CA LEU A 135 -0.38 -24.49 -6.46
C LEU A 135 -0.57 -23.11 -5.80
N GLY A 136 -1.58 -22.36 -6.27
CA GLY A 136 -1.99 -21.08 -5.71
C GLY A 136 -1.57 -19.85 -6.51
N SER A 137 -1.89 -18.67 -5.95
CA SER A 137 -1.82 -17.39 -6.66
C SER A 137 -0.42 -16.77 -6.82
N GLY A 138 0.63 -17.43 -6.32
CA GLY A 138 2.00 -16.91 -6.30
C GLY A 138 2.21 -15.74 -5.31
N PRO A 139 3.46 -15.45 -4.92
CA PRO A 139 3.76 -14.33 -4.04
C PRO A 139 3.55 -12.99 -4.75
N PRO A 140 3.11 -11.93 -4.04
CA PRO A 140 3.02 -10.60 -4.61
C PRO A 140 4.43 -10.03 -4.86
N VAL A 141 4.51 -9.11 -5.83
CA VAL A 141 5.68 -8.27 -6.13
C VAL A 141 5.20 -6.84 -6.30
N ALA A 142 6.01 -5.90 -5.84
CA ALA A 142 5.82 -4.49 -6.14
C ALA A 142 6.64 -4.15 -7.39
N ARG A 143 5.96 -3.75 -8.45
CA ARG A 143 6.57 -3.15 -9.63
C ARG A 143 6.59 -1.64 -9.44
N ILE A 144 7.75 -1.04 -9.59
CA ILE A 144 8.02 0.37 -9.34
C ILE A 144 8.30 1.00 -10.69
N LYS A 145 7.43 1.92 -11.11
CA LYS A 145 7.53 2.53 -12.43
C LYS A 145 8.87 3.26 -12.60
N GLY A 146 9.53 3.05 -13.74
CA GLY A 146 10.73 3.81 -14.10
C GLY A 146 10.44 5.32 -14.17
N ASP A 147 11.48 6.14 -13.99
CA ASP A 147 11.38 7.58 -14.26
C ASP A 147 11.26 7.85 -15.78
N GLU A 148 10.88 9.09 -16.17
CA GLU A 148 10.80 9.45 -17.59
C GLU A 148 12.15 9.24 -18.29
N GLY A 149 12.19 8.33 -19.26
CA GLY A 149 13.41 7.97 -20.00
C GLY A 149 14.09 6.68 -19.53
N GLU A 150 13.59 6.02 -18.49
CA GLU A 150 13.97 4.64 -18.15
C GLU A 150 13.12 3.64 -18.95
N ASP A 151 13.77 2.67 -19.59
CA ASP A 151 13.09 1.64 -20.40
C ASP A 151 12.54 0.48 -19.55
N GLU A 152 12.89 0.43 -18.25
CA GLU A 152 12.59 -0.70 -17.37
C GLU A 152 11.97 -0.25 -16.03
N ASP A 153 10.95 -0.98 -15.60
CA ASP A 153 10.43 -0.87 -14.23
C ASP A 153 11.28 -1.68 -13.25
N ALA A 154 11.47 -1.17 -12.04
CA ALA A 154 12.14 -1.89 -10.98
C ALA A 154 11.21 -2.86 -10.25
N SER A 155 11.74 -3.99 -9.78
CA SER A 155 11.01 -4.96 -8.96
C SER A 155 11.47 -4.88 -7.51
N ALA A 156 10.52 -4.78 -6.58
CA ALA A 156 10.75 -4.89 -5.16
C ALA A 156 10.01 -6.10 -4.57
N MET A 157 10.65 -6.78 -3.62
CA MET A 157 10.03 -7.90 -2.91
C MET A 157 9.06 -7.37 -1.88
N ILE A 158 7.86 -7.94 -1.82
CA ILE A 158 6.85 -7.48 -0.88
C ILE A 158 6.12 -8.64 -0.22
N SER A 159 5.84 -8.48 1.07
CA SER A 159 4.98 -9.36 1.85
C SER A 159 3.82 -8.55 2.40
N ILE A 160 2.61 -9.11 2.36
CA ILE A 160 1.38 -8.47 2.84
C ILE A 160 0.67 -9.48 3.73
N SER A 161 0.26 -9.07 4.92
CA SER A 161 -0.52 -9.87 5.85
C SER A 161 -1.64 -9.02 6.45
N HIS A 162 -2.67 -9.66 6.98
CA HIS A 162 -3.66 -9.02 7.82
C HIS A 162 -4.17 -9.99 8.88
N ASP A 163 -4.51 -9.46 10.05
CA ASP A 163 -5.17 -10.21 11.12
C ASP A 163 -6.00 -9.24 11.97
N GLY A 164 -7.20 -9.67 12.37
CA GLY A 164 -8.18 -8.82 13.05
C GLY A 164 -8.40 -7.47 12.35
N ASP A 165 -8.10 -6.37 13.04
CA ASP A 165 -8.28 -5.00 12.57
C ASP A 165 -7.04 -4.40 11.89
N TYR A 166 -6.01 -5.17 11.56
CA TYR A 166 -4.77 -4.64 11.01
C TYR A 166 -4.31 -5.37 9.76
N ALA A 167 -3.87 -4.59 8.77
CA ALA A 167 -3.08 -5.06 7.64
C ALA A 167 -1.64 -4.52 7.78
N THR A 168 -0.65 -5.33 7.43
CA THR A 168 0.77 -4.96 7.46
C THR A 168 1.43 -5.33 6.15
N ALA A 169 2.46 -4.58 5.78
CA ALA A 169 3.33 -4.94 4.69
C ALA A 169 4.80 -4.65 5.00
N VAL A 170 5.67 -5.46 4.40
CA VAL A 170 7.12 -5.27 4.41
C VAL A 170 7.60 -5.33 2.97
N CYS A 171 8.36 -4.31 2.56
CA CYS A 171 8.95 -4.20 1.24
C CYS A 171 10.48 -4.14 1.36
N MET A 172 11.18 -4.86 0.48
CA MET A 172 12.62 -4.80 0.33
C MET A 172 12.95 -4.39 -1.10
N ALA A 173 13.78 -3.36 -1.23
CA ALA A 173 14.13 -2.75 -2.50
C ALA A 173 15.64 -2.50 -2.60
N TYR A 174 16.12 -2.41 -3.84
CA TYR A 174 17.48 -1.97 -4.13
C TYR A 174 17.58 -0.45 -3.98
N ASP A 175 18.63 0.04 -3.32
CA ASP A 175 18.91 1.47 -3.17
C ASP A 175 20.26 1.85 -3.80
N PRO A 176 20.27 2.44 -5.00
CA PRO A 176 21.50 2.83 -5.68
C PRO A 176 22.28 3.92 -4.93
N SER A 177 21.62 4.71 -4.07
CA SER A 177 22.26 5.80 -3.32
C SER A 177 23.27 5.30 -2.27
N VAL A 178 23.21 4.03 -1.89
CA VAL A 178 24.16 3.40 -0.96
C VAL A 178 25.49 3.08 -1.64
N VAL A 179 25.51 2.88 -2.97
CA VAL A 179 26.71 2.51 -3.74
C VAL A 179 27.54 3.75 -4.13
N SER A 180 26.90 4.88 -4.41
CA SER A 180 27.57 6.10 -4.88
C SER A 180 28.49 6.76 -3.84
N VAL A 181 28.37 6.41 -2.54
CA VAL A 181 29.23 6.97 -1.47
C VAL A 181 30.61 6.29 -1.40
N SER A 182 30.81 5.17 -2.10
CA SER A 182 32.10 4.45 -2.09
C SER A 182 33.08 4.83 -3.21
N GLY A 183 32.72 5.71 -4.13
CA GLY A 183 33.51 5.99 -5.35
C GLY A 183 34.47 7.20 -5.32
N GLU A 184 34.35 8.13 -4.37
CA GLU A 184 35.14 9.39 -4.36
C GLU A 184 36.21 9.43 -3.26
N ARG A 185 36.97 8.35 -3.05
CA ARG A 185 38.17 8.37 -2.21
C ARG A 185 39.33 7.61 -2.86
N ASP A 186 39.88 8.20 -3.91
CA ASP A 186 41.33 8.29 -4.15
C ASP A 186 41.53 8.88 -5.55
N GLU A 187 41.96 10.15 -5.63
CA GLU A 187 42.84 10.71 -6.67
C GLU A 187 43.26 12.10 -6.16
N GLY A 188 44.23 12.10 -5.26
CA GLY A 188 44.72 13.34 -4.65
C GLY A 188 45.83 13.08 -3.66
N ILE A 189 46.97 12.58 -4.15
CA ILE A 189 48.35 12.89 -3.74
C ILE A 189 49.26 11.97 -4.57
N VAL A 190 49.86 12.52 -5.62
CA VAL A 190 51.21 12.12 -6.03
C VAL A 190 52.03 13.39 -6.07
N ARG A 191 53.14 13.34 -5.33
CA ARG A 191 54.14 14.38 -5.14
C ARG A 191 54.86 14.73 -6.43
#